data_AF-G3LNY4-F1
#
_entry.id   AF-G3LNY4-F1
#
_cell.length_a   1.000
_cell.length_b   1.000
_cell.length_c   1.000
_cell.angle_alpha   90.00
_cell.angle_beta   90.00
_cell.angle_gamma   90.00
#
_symmetry.space_group_name_H-M   'P 1'
#
loop_
_entity.id
_entity.type
_entity.pdbx_description
1 polymer ?
#
loop_
_entity_poly.entity_id
_entity_poly.type
_entity_poly.pdbx_seq_one_letter_code
_entity_poly.pdbx_strand_id
1 'polypeptide(L)'
;GIEIFYNMALLDAEMAGFWAKLPLIRKLLLSHPEIEFLWWMDSDAMFTDMVFELPWERYKDHNLVMHGWNEMVYDQKNWIGLNTGSFLLRNSQWSLDLLDAWAPMGPKGKIREEAGKILTRELKDRPAFEADDQSAMVYLLATEREKWGGKVYLES
;
A
#
# COMPACT_ATOMS: atom_id res chain seq x y z
N GLY A 1 17.29 -6.77 14.75
CA GLY A 1 17.78 -7.08 13.39
C GLY A 1 16.59 -7.48 12.56
N ILE A 2 16.48 -6.98 11.33
CA ILE A 2 15.31 -7.19 10.44
C ILE A 2 15.71 -8.19 9.36
N GLU A 3 14.86 -9.20 9.11
CA GLU A 3 15.06 -10.19 8.04
C GLU A 3 14.67 -9.60 6.68
N ILE A 4 15.33 -10.04 5.60
CA ILE A 4 15.11 -9.53 4.23
C ILE A 4 14.64 -10.67 3.33
N PHE A 5 13.56 -10.41 2.59
CA PHE A 5 13.10 -11.26 1.49
C PHE A 5 13.18 -10.48 0.17
N TYR A 6 13.96 -10.98 -0.80
CA TYR A 6 14.12 -10.34 -2.11
C TYR A 6 13.40 -11.16 -3.19
N ASN A 7 12.29 -10.65 -3.71
CA ASN A 7 11.53 -11.36 -4.74
C ASN A 7 12.05 -11.06 -6.16
N MET A 8 12.21 -12.11 -6.96
CA MET A 8 12.48 -12.01 -8.41
C MET A 8 11.44 -12.76 -9.26
N ALA A 9 10.38 -13.30 -8.65
CA ALA A 9 9.35 -14.08 -9.32
C ALA A 9 8.08 -13.26 -9.56
N LEU A 10 7.45 -13.44 -10.73
CA LEU A 10 6.09 -12.98 -10.99
C LEU A 10 5.11 -14.08 -10.56
N LEU A 11 4.45 -13.89 -9.41
CA LEU A 11 3.53 -14.89 -8.84
C LEU A 11 2.16 -14.95 -9.54
N ASP A 12 1.75 -13.83 -10.14
CA ASP A 12 0.47 -13.68 -10.83
C ASP A 12 0.67 -12.81 -12.08
N ALA A 13 0.33 -13.35 -13.24
CA ALA A 13 0.53 -12.68 -14.53
C ALA A 13 -0.41 -11.48 -14.73
N GLU A 14 -1.53 -11.41 -14.02
CA GLU A 14 -2.50 -10.31 -14.08
C GLU A 14 -2.05 -9.13 -13.22
N MET A 15 -1.32 -9.39 -12.14
CA MET A 15 -0.78 -8.39 -11.21
C MET A 15 0.66 -8.00 -11.58
N ALA A 16 0.89 -7.65 -12.84
CA ALA A 16 2.22 -7.25 -13.32
C ALA A 16 2.62 -5.82 -12.90
N GLY A 17 3.93 -5.54 -12.85
CA GLY A 17 4.48 -4.23 -12.49
C GLY A 17 4.39 -3.97 -10.99
N PHE A 18 4.06 -2.73 -10.61
CA PHE A 18 3.97 -2.32 -9.20
C PHE A 18 2.89 -3.09 -8.42
N TRP A 19 1.88 -3.63 -9.11
CA TRP A 19 0.84 -4.48 -8.53
C TRP A 19 1.32 -5.85 -8.06
N ALA A 20 2.50 -6.31 -8.48
CA ALA A 20 3.04 -7.64 -8.13
C ALA A 20 3.32 -7.79 -6.62
N LYS A 21 3.43 -6.66 -5.90
CA LYS A 21 3.63 -6.65 -4.45
C LYS A 21 2.42 -7.24 -3.70
N LEU A 22 1.19 -7.07 -4.19
CA LEU A 22 -0.01 -7.54 -3.47
C LEU A 22 -0.04 -9.08 -3.30
N PRO A 23 0.06 -9.89 -4.36
CA PRO A 23 0.11 -11.36 -4.23
C PRO A 23 1.30 -11.84 -3.38
N LEU A 24 2.45 -11.19 -3.50
CA LEU A 24 3.64 -11.52 -2.73
C LEU A 24 3.46 -11.26 -1.24
N ILE A 25 2.97 -10.07 -0.87
CA ILE A 25 2.69 -9.70 0.52
C ILE A 25 1.69 -10.70 1.11
N ARG A 26 0.58 -10.97 0.43
CA ARG A 26 -0.42 -11.95 0.88
C ARG A 26 0.21 -13.32 1.14
N LYS A 27 1.06 -13.79 0.23
CA LYS A 27 1.74 -15.09 0.36
C LYS A 27 2.66 -15.10 1.58
N LEU A 28 3.46 -14.06 1.78
CA LEU A 28 4.40 -13.96 2.90
C LEU A 28 3.66 -13.91 4.24
N LEU A 29 2.63 -13.08 4.38
CA LEU A 29 1.83 -13.00 5.60
C LEU A 29 1.23 -14.36 6.00
N LEU A 30 0.69 -15.10 5.03
CA LEU A 30 0.10 -16.43 5.28
C LEU A 30 1.13 -17.52 5.55
N SER A 31 2.34 -17.38 5.02
CA SER A 31 3.40 -18.41 5.13
C SER A 31 4.29 -18.21 6.35
N HIS A 32 4.28 -17.01 6.93
CA HIS A 32 5.08 -16.60 8.08
C HIS A 32 4.18 -16.02 9.19
N PRO A 33 3.37 -16.85 9.87
CA PRO A 33 2.50 -16.41 10.95
C PRO A 33 3.26 -15.81 12.16
N GLU A 34 4.56 -16.07 12.29
CA GLU A 34 5.45 -15.50 13.30
C GLU A 34 5.79 -14.02 13.07
N ILE A 35 5.60 -13.51 11.85
CA ILE A 35 5.93 -12.13 11.49
C ILE A 35 4.78 -11.21 11.90
N GLU A 36 5.05 -10.23 12.77
CA GLU A 36 4.06 -9.25 13.20
C GLU A 36 3.87 -8.13 12.16
N PHE A 37 4.96 -7.62 11.59
CA PHE A 37 4.94 -6.58 10.57
C PHE A 37 5.75 -7.01 9.36
N LEU A 38 5.14 -6.90 8.18
CA LEU A 38 5.84 -6.92 6.92
C LEU A 38 6.14 -5.48 6.50
N TRP A 39 7.42 -5.18 6.26
CA TRP A 39 7.85 -3.90 5.72
C TRP A 39 8.11 -4.05 4.22
N TRP A 40 7.23 -3.49 3.41
CA TRP A 40 7.48 -3.36 1.98
C TRP A 40 8.38 -2.15 1.72
N MET A 41 9.42 -2.32 0.90
CA MET A 41 10.30 -1.25 0.47
C MET A 41 10.65 -1.43 -1.01
N ASP A 42 10.39 -0.43 -1.83
CA ASP A 42 10.71 -0.44 -3.26
C ASP A 42 12.23 -0.47 -3.49
N SER A 43 12.66 -0.99 -4.64
CA SER A 43 14.09 -1.15 -4.96
C SER A 43 14.84 0.17 -5.17
N ASP A 44 14.12 1.26 -5.44
CA ASP A 44 14.65 2.61 -5.59
C ASP A 44 14.56 3.44 -4.30
N ALA A 45 14.02 2.89 -3.21
CA ALA A 45 14.09 3.47 -1.88
C ALA A 45 15.39 3.04 -1.18
N MET A 46 16.05 3.97 -0.48
CA MET A 46 17.33 3.72 0.20
C MET A 46 17.31 4.21 1.64
N PHE A 47 17.88 3.43 2.55
CA PHE A 47 18.18 3.88 3.90
C PHE A 47 19.33 4.89 3.86
N THR A 48 19.10 6.08 4.42
CA THR A 48 20.10 7.15 4.53
C THR A 48 20.41 7.51 5.98
N ASP A 49 19.54 7.13 6.91
CA ASP A 49 19.79 7.12 8.35
C ASP A 49 19.90 5.67 8.82
N MET A 50 21.09 5.28 9.29
CA MET A 50 21.41 3.92 9.73
C MET A 50 21.27 3.74 11.25
N VAL A 51 20.95 4.82 11.98
CA VAL A 51 20.82 4.83 13.45
C VAL A 51 19.35 4.87 13.85
N PHE A 52 18.51 5.50 13.03
CA PHE A 52 17.08 5.59 13.28
C PHE A 52 16.43 4.21 13.38
N GLU A 53 15.63 4.04 14.43
CA GLU A 53 14.75 2.88 14.61
C GLU A 53 13.30 3.36 14.56
N LEU A 54 12.44 2.59 13.87
CA LEU A 54 11.02 2.88 13.78
C LEU A 54 10.38 2.89 15.18
N PRO A 55 9.50 3.85 15.50
CA PRO A 55 8.89 3.96 16.82
C PRO A 55 7.75 2.93 17.00
N TRP A 56 8.08 1.64 17.14
CA TRP A 56 7.12 0.52 17.14
C TRP A 56 5.91 0.70 18.08
N GLU A 57 6.14 1.22 19.29
CA GLU A 57 5.09 1.50 20.28
C GLU A 57 4.03 2.51 19.79
N ARG A 58 4.41 3.44 18.90
CA ARG A 58 3.49 4.40 18.27
C ARG A 58 2.44 3.68 17.42
N TYR A 59 2.81 2.56 16.81
CA TYR A 59 2.00 1.84 15.83
C TYR A 59 1.25 0.64 16.41
N LYS A 60 1.34 0.39 17.73
CA LYS A 60 0.75 -0.79 18.39
C LYS A 60 -0.74 -1.01 18.10
N ASP A 61 -1.51 0.06 17.91
CA ASP A 61 -2.96 0.02 17.66
C ASP A 61 -3.34 0.11 16.17
N HIS A 62 -2.35 0.18 15.27
CA HIS A 62 -2.52 0.35 13.81
C HIS A 62 -2.06 -0.89 13.06
N ASN A 63 -2.64 -1.11 11.87
CA ASN A 63 -2.35 -2.27 11.02
C ASN A 63 -1.65 -1.89 9.72
N LEU A 64 -1.77 -0.63 9.27
CA LEU A 64 -1.07 -0.11 8.10
C LEU A 64 -0.42 1.22 8.50
N VAL A 65 0.86 1.38 8.19
CA VAL A 65 1.61 2.62 8.40
C VAL A 65 2.25 3.03 7.08
N MET A 66 1.97 4.24 6.62
CA MET A 66 2.53 4.81 5.39
C MET A 66 2.96 6.24 5.67
N HIS A 67 3.99 6.70 4.96
CA HIS A 67 4.27 8.13 4.92
C HIS A 67 3.12 8.86 4.21
N GLY A 68 2.60 9.93 4.78
CA GLY A 68 1.53 10.74 4.19
C GLY A 68 0.85 11.68 5.16
N TRP A 69 -0.16 12.40 4.66
CA TRP A 69 -0.91 13.40 5.43
C TRP A 69 -2.42 13.16 5.35
N ASN A 70 -3.11 13.23 6.50
CA ASN A 70 -4.55 13.01 6.59
C ASN A 70 -5.34 13.95 5.66
N GLU A 71 -5.02 15.23 5.66
CA GLU A 71 -5.67 16.24 4.84
C GLU A 71 -5.43 16.01 3.35
N MET A 72 -4.27 15.51 2.96
CA MET A 72 -3.98 15.23 1.56
C MET A 72 -4.75 14.00 1.06
N VAL A 73 -4.90 12.97 1.90
CA VAL A 73 -5.60 11.73 1.52
C VAL A 73 -7.11 11.89 1.63
N TYR A 74 -7.62 12.27 2.81
CA TYR A 74 -9.05 12.21 3.11
C TYR A 74 -9.82 13.46 2.64
N ASP A 75 -9.20 14.64 2.66
CA ASP A 75 -9.90 15.88 2.33
C ASP A 75 -9.62 16.28 0.87
N GLN A 76 -8.36 16.28 0.46
CA GLN A 76 -7.97 16.69 -0.89
C GLN A 76 -8.04 15.58 -1.93
N LYS A 77 -8.01 14.31 -1.52
CA LYS A 77 -7.90 13.13 -2.40
C LYS A 77 -6.71 13.26 -3.37
N ASN A 78 -5.59 13.76 -2.88
CA ASN A 78 -4.38 13.94 -3.68
C ASN A 78 -3.69 12.59 -3.88
N TRP A 79 -3.38 12.23 -5.12
CA TRP A 79 -2.76 10.95 -5.45
C TRP A 79 -1.37 10.73 -4.84
N ILE A 80 -0.70 11.79 -4.39
CA ILE A 80 0.56 11.77 -3.64
C ILE A 80 0.38 12.12 -2.16
N GLY A 81 -0.85 12.06 -1.64
CA GLY A 81 -1.11 12.30 -0.21
C GLY A 81 -0.54 11.22 0.72
N LEU A 82 -0.17 10.07 0.16
CA LEU A 82 0.55 8.98 0.82
C LEU A 82 1.51 8.32 -0.17
N ASN A 83 2.42 7.47 0.32
CA ASN A 83 3.31 6.66 -0.52
C ASN A 83 3.24 5.17 -0.19
N THR A 84 3.21 4.33 -1.24
CA THR A 84 3.16 2.85 -1.14
C THR A 84 4.49 2.19 -1.52
N GLY A 85 5.58 2.96 -1.58
CA GLY A 85 6.94 2.47 -1.82
C GLY A 85 7.72 2.16 -0.55
N SER A 86 7.27 2.62 0.62
CA SER A 86 7.77 2.17 1.92
C SER A 86 6.64 2.20 2.96
N PHE A 87 6.21 1.03 3.41
CA PHE A 87 5.10 0.92 4.37
C PHE A 87 5.17 -0.33 5.24
N LEU A 88 4.57 -0.25 6.42
CA LEU A 88 4.40 -1.38 7.34
C LEU A 88 2.98 -1.92 7.23
N LEU A 89 2.84 -3.24 7.08
CA LEU A 89 1.55 -3.92 7.11
C LEU A 89 1.60 -5.04 8.16
N ARG A 90 0.71 -4.96 9.16
CA ARG A 90 0.62 -5.95 10.22
C ARG A 90 0.12 -7.29 9.68
N ASN A 91 0.62 -8.41 10.16
CA ASN A 91 0.06 -9.71 9.84
C ASN A 91 -1.24 -9.93 10.62
N SER A 92 -2.38 -9.70 9.96
CA SER A 92 -3.69 -9.76 10.60
C SER A 92 -4.79 -10.04 9.58
N GLN A 93 -5.95 -10.49 10.05
CA GLN A 93 -7.14 -10.66 9.19
C GLN A 93 -7.51 -9.35 8.48
N TRP A 94 -7.43 -8.22 9.20
CA TRP A 94 -7.71 -6.90 8.64
C TRP A 94 -6.83 -6.60 7.42
N SER A 95 -5.57 -7.01 7.46
CA SER A 95 -4.63 -6.79 6.35
C SER A 95 -4.93 -7.68 5.15
N LEU A 96 -5.43 -8.90 5.36
CA LEU A 96 -5.91 -9.75 4.28
C LEU A 96 -7.14 -9.12 3.60
N ASP A 97 -8.08 -8.61 4.40
CA ASP A 97 -9.27 -7.93 3.90
C ASP A 97 -8.90 -6.65 3.13
N LEU A 98 -7.89 -5.90 3.60
CA LEU A 98 -7.36 -4.73 2.91
C LEU A 98 -6.76 -5.11 1.55
N LEU A 99 -5.97 -6.19 1.47
CA LEU A 99 -5.38 -6.64 0.21
C LEU A 99 -6.45 -7.02 -0.82
N ASP A 100 -7.52 -7.68 -0.37
CA ASP A 100 -8.67 -8.02 -1.22
C ASP A 100 -9.42 -6.76 -1.71
N ALA A 101 -9.51 -5.72 -0.89
CA ALA A 101 -10.11 -4.43 -1.26
C ALA A 101 -9.20 -3.57 -2.16
N TRP A 102 -7.89 -3.76 -2.10
CA TRP A 102 -6.90 -2.99 -2.86
C TRP A 102 -6.65 -3.56 -4.27
N ALA A 103 -6.68 -4.90 -4.39
CA ALA A 103 -6.44 -5.62 -5.65
C ALA A 103 -7.37 -5.32 -6.86
N PRO A 104 -8.65 -4.90 -6.72
CA PRO A 104 -9.59 -4.88 -7.86
C PRO A 104 -9.19 -3.98 -9.04
N MET A 105 -8.37 -2.95 -8.82
CA MET A 105 -7.88 -2.06 -9.87
C MET A 105 -6.58 -2.56 -10.52
N GLY A 106 -6.02 -3.67 -10.04
CA GLY A 106 -4.72 -4.21 -10.43
C GLY A 106 -4.67 -5.08 -11.69
N PRO A 107 -5.68 -5.90 -12.06
CA PRO A 107 -5.57 -6.77 -13.23
C PRO A 107 -5.30 -6.00 -14.52
N LYS A 108 -4.21 -6.35 -15.22
CA LYS A 108 -3.73 -5.65 -16.43
C LYS A 108 -4.76 -5.63 -17.58
N GLY A 109 -4.53 -4.75 -18.56
CA GLY A 109 -5.42 -4.55 -19.69
C GLY A 109 -6.64 -3.72 -19.31
N LYS A 110 -7.82 -4.09 -19.83
CA LYS A 110 -9.02 -3.24 -19.76
C LYS A 110 -9.40 -2.84 -18.33
N ILE A 111 -9.22 -3.71 -17.34
CA ILE A 111 -9.56 -3.39 -15.95
C ILE A 111 -8.69 -2.25 -15.43
N ARG A 112 -7.37 -2.38 -15.51
CA ARG A 112 -6.40 -1.37 -15.06
C ARG A 112 -6.50 -0.06 -15.86
N GLU A 113 -6.75 -0.14 -17.16
CA GLU A 113 -6.95 1.04 -18.02
C GLU A 113 -8.21 1.84 -17.62
N GLU A 114 -9.34 1.17 -17.44
CA GLU A 114 -10.59 1.83 -17.04
C GLU A 114 -10.52 2.36 -15.59
N ALA A 115 -9.89 1.60 -14.69
CA ALA A 115 -9.61 2.07 -13.33
C ALA A 115 -8.71 3.31 -13.33
N GLY A 116 -7.71 3.38 -14.22
CA GLY A 116 -6.84 4.57 -14.37
C GLY A 116 -7.62 5.82 -14.75
N LYS A 117 -8.65 5.70 -15.60
CA LYS A 117 -9.55 6.83 -15.94
C LYS A 117 -10.37 7.28 -14.74
N ILE A 118 -10.87 6.34 -13.93
CA ILE A 118 -11.60 6.65 -12.69
C ILE A 118 -10.66 7.39 -11.72
N LEU A 119 -9.48 6.85 -11.46
CA LEU A 119 -8.51 7.46 -10.55
C LEU A 119 -8.09 8.87 -11.01
N THR A 120 -7.87 9.07 -12.30
CA THR A 120 -7.53 10.40 -12.87
C THR A 120 -8.66 11.41 -12.69
N ARG A 121 -9.91 10.96 -12.74
CA ARG A 121 -11.08 11.82 -12.55
C ARG A 121 -11.31 12.18 -11.08
N GLU A 122 -11.11 11.22 -10.19
CA GLU A 122 -11.49 11.34 -8.77
C GLU A 122 -10.35 11.87 -7.89
N LEU A 123 -9.09 11.66 -8.28
CA LEU A 123 -7.92 12.07 -7.51
C LEU A 123 -7.33 13.37 -8.02
N LYS A 124 -7.06 14.27 -7.09
CA LYS A 124 -6.44 15.56 -7.36
C LYS A 124 -5.02 15.37 -7.88
N ASP A 125 -4.67 16.15 -8.89
CA ASP A 125 -3.34 16.28 -9.51
C ASP A 125 -2.76 14.99 -10.14
N ARG A 126 -3.58 13.94 -10.29
CA ARG A 126 -3.14 12.69 -10.93
C ARG A 126 -3.08 12.85 -12.45
N PRO A 127 -1.96 12.54 -13.12
CA PRO A 127 -1.90 12.52 -14.59
C PRO A 127 -2.66 11.33 -15.17
N ALA A 128 -2.91 11.37 -16.49
CA ALA A 128 -3.63 10.32 -17.20
C ALA A 128 -2.72 9.13 -17.55
N PHE A 129 -2.89 8.02 -16.84
CA PHE A 129 -2.25 6.72 -17.10
C PHE A 129 -3.07 5.60 -16.44
N GLU A 130 -2.70 4.34 -16.70
CA GLU A 130 -3.28 3.14 -16.07
C GLU A 130 -3.31 3.21 -14.54
N ALA A 131 -4.19 2.46 -13.89
CA ALA A 131 -4.21 2.40 -12.42
C ALA A 131 -2.89 1.89 -11.82
N ASP A 132 -2.44 2.56 -10.78
CA ASP A 132 -1.30 2.21 -9.93
C ASP A 132 -1.76 1.91 -8.50
N ASP A 133 -0.95 1.16 -7.76
CA ASP A 133 -1.26 0.74 -6.39
C ASP A 133 -1.41 1.94 -5.44
N GLN A 134 -0.57 2.98 -5.57
CA GLN A 134 -0.63 4.16 -4.72
C GLN A 134 -1.95 4.92 -4.87
N SER A 135 -2.33 5.23 -6.09
CA SER A 135 -3.60 5.92 -6.41
C SER A 135 -4.80 5.09 -5.96
N ALA A 136 -4.77 3.76 -6.17
CA ALA A 136 -5.84 2.89 -5.69
C ALA A 136 -5.96 2.89 -4.16
N MET A 137 -4.83 2.96 -3.42
CA MET A 137 -4.84 3.10 -1.96
C MET A 137 -5.44 4.43 -1.52
N VAL A 138 -5.04 5.55 -2.15
CA VAL A 138 -5.64 6.87 -1.87
C VAL A 138 -7.15 6.83 -2.09
N TYR A 139 -7.59 6.29 -3.23
CA TYR A 139 -9.00 6.20 -3.57
C TYR A 139 -9.78 5.34 -2.56
N LEU A 140 -9.24 4.17 -2.18
CA LEU A 140 -9.84 3.28 -1.18
C LEU A 140 -10.00 3.99 0.17
N LEU A 141 -8.94 4.62 0.67
CA LEU A 141 -8.97 5.30 1.98
C LEU A 141 -9.89 6.53 1.97
N ALA A 142 -9.91 7.29 0.88
CA ALA A 142 -10.76 8.45 0.74
C ALA A 142 -12.26 8.11 0.62
N THR A 143 -12.59 6.96 0.02
CA THR A 143 -13.98 6.54 -0.21
C THR A 143 -14.54 5.62 0.86
N GLU A 144 -13.68 4.88 1.57
CA GLU A 144 -14.05 3.93 2.63
C GLU A 144 -13.38 4.27 3.98
N ARG A 145 -13.21 5.57 4.29
CA ARG A 145 -12.53 6.05 5.51
C ARG A 145 -13.06 5.43 6.80
N GLU A 146 -14.39 5.31 6.94
CA GLU A 146 -14.99 4.75 8.16
C GLU A 146 -14.60 3.28 8.38
N LYS A 147 -14.37 2.53 7.30
CA LYS A 147 -14.04 1.11 7.36
C LYS A 147 -12.55 0.86 7.60
N TRP A 148 -11.67 1.66 7.00
CA TRP A 148 -10.23 1.42 7.03
C TRP A 148 -9.45 2.41 7.90
N GLY A 149 -9.83 3.68 7.88
CA GLY A 149 -9.02 4.79 8.39
C GLY A 149 -8.66 4.67 9.88
N GLY A 150 -9.50 4.02 10.69
CA GLY A 150 -9.22 3.79 12.12
C GLY A 150 -8.03 2.86 12.41
N LYS A 151 -7.52 2.15 11.39
CA LYS A 151 -6.34 1.26 11.50
C LYS A 151 -5.17 1.68 10.62
N VAL A 152 -5.29 2.81 9.93
CA VAL A 152 -4.23 3.39 9.08
C VAL A 152 -3.57 4.55 9.83
N TYR A 153 -2.24 4.51 9.93
CA TYR A 153 -1.44 5.62 10.43
C TYR A 153 -0.72 6.28 9.25
N LEU A 154 -1.00 7.57 9.00
CA LEU A 154 -0.28 8.39 8.03
C LEU A 154 0.80 9.18 8.79
N GLU A 155 2.06 8.78 8.61
CA GLU A 155 3.22 9.33 9.31
C GLU A 155 3.84 10.51 8.54
N SER A 156 4.23 11.56 9.27
CA SER A 156 4.83 12.79 8.72
C SER A 156 5.74 13.50 9.71
#